data_AF-A0A378TYY9-F1
#
_entry.id   AF-A0A378TYY9-F1
#
_cell.length_a   1.000
_cell.length_b   1.000
_cell.length_c   1.000
_cell.angle_alpha   90.00
_cell.angle_beta   90.00
_cell.angle_gamma   90.00
#
_symmetry.space_group_name_H-M   'P 1'
#
loop_
_entity.id
_entity.type
_entity.pdbx_description
1 polymer ?
#
loop_
_entity_poly.entity_id
_entity_poly.type
_entity_poly.pdbx_seq_one_letter_code
_entity_poly.pdbx_strand_id
1 'polypeptide(L)'
;MRLTKYPYNSIRELEDYLINTYQKYIILQEEGKEIYRCFILSFHKEFNIGIGLAVSCISIPPKVLIFDDENIFIGFDSVVFCISIQNLKVNMLNIDGIFFDIYLLENQKICIIHALGAIITDKNFTRENSVSTDIISDWKIDKINKLIILTELDSDKIISLNYD
;
A
#
# COMPACT_ATOMS: atom_id res chain seq x y z
N MET A 1 6.22 -14.54 -17.40
CA MET A 1 5.00 -13.76 -17.06
C MET A 1 4.62 -12.92 -18.27
N ARG A 2 3.38 -13.01 -18.79
CA ARG A 2 2.95 -12.25 -19.97
C ARG A 2 2.48 -10.86 -19.52
N LEU A 3 3.13 -9.80 -20.00
CA LEU A 3 2.74 -8.41 -19.72
C LEU A 3 1.43 -8.11 -20.44
N THR A 4 0.40 -7.66 -19.70
CA THR A 4 -0.85 -7.21 -20.31
C THR A 4 -0.86 -5.69 -20.30
N LYS A 5 -0.96 -5.07 -21.48
CA LYS A 5 -1.05 -3.62 -21.57
C LYS A 5 -2.39 -3.16 -21.02
N TYR A 6 -2.37 -2.30 -20.02
CA TYR A 6 -3.59 -1.74 -19.46
C TYR A 6 -3.98 -0.49 -20.27
N PRO A 7 -5.23 -0.36 -20.73
CA PRO A 7 -5.59 0.65 -21.73
C PRO A 7 -5.94 2.04 -21.16
N TYR A 8 -5.78 2.27 -19.86
CA TYR A 8 -6.28 3.46 -19.17
C TYR A 8 -5.14 4.37 -18.65
N ASN A 9 -5.40 5.68 -18.63
CA ASN A 9 -4.42 6.74 -18.36
C ASN A 9 -4.76 7.58 -17.11
N SER A 10 -5.50 7.02 -16.15
CA SER A 10 -5.94 7.70 -14.91
C SER A 10 -5.68 6.85 -13.66
N ILE A 11 -5.22 7.47 -12.56
CA ILE A 11 -4.91 6.77 -11.29
C ILE A 11 -6.19 6.23 -10.68
N ARG A 12 -7.26 7.02 -10.78
CA ARG A 12 -8.59 6.64 -10.34
C ARG A 12 -9.11 5.45 -11.16
N GLU A 13 -8.86 5.41 -12.47
CA GLU A 13 -9.25 4.26 -13.31
C GLU A 13 -8.42 3.02 -12.99
N LEU A 14 -7.14 3.17 -12.66
CA LEU A 14 -6.31 2.08 -12.14
C LEU A 14 -6.86 1.55 -10.81
N GLU A 15 -7.16 2.45 -9.87
CA GLU A 15 -7.73 2.10 -8.58
C GLU A 15 -9.08 1.36 -8.78
N ASP A 16 -9.99 1.92 -9.57
CA ASP A 16 -11.28 1.32 -9.92
C ASP A 16 -11.09 -0.06 -10.58
N TYR A 17 -10.09 -0.22 -11.44
CA TYR A 17 -9.79 -1.51 -12.06
C TYR A 17 -9.23 -2.53 -11.09
N LEU A 18 -8.29 -2.13 -10.24
CA LEU A 18 -7.73 -2.98 -9.22
C LEU A 18 -8.84 -3.43 -8.28
N ILE A 19 -9.72 -2.52 -7.84
CA ILE A 19 -10.92 -2.83 -7.05
C ILE A 19 -11.82 -3.82 -7.78
N ASN A 20 -12.19 -3.55 -9.04
CA ASN A 20 -13.08 -4.43 -9.80
C ASN A 20 -12.48 -5.81 -10.06
N THR A 21 -11.17 -5.86 -10.33
CA THR A 21 -10.42 -7.10 -10.53
C THR A 21 -10.37 -7.89 -9.23
N TYR A 22 -10.04 -7.22 -8.12
CA TYR A 22 -10.03 -7.77 -6.77
C TYR A 22 -11.39 -8.34 -6.37
N GLN A 23 -12.48 -7.57 -6.54
CA GLN A 23 -13.85 -8.01 -6.27
C GLN A 23 -14.23 -9.25 -7.10
N LYS A 24 -13.88 -9.27 -8.40
CA LYS A 24 -14.09 -10.46 -9.23
C LYS A 24 -13.35 -11.69 -8.70
N TYR A 25 -12.11 -11.54 -8.24
CA TYR A 25 -11.33 -12.65 -7.68
C TYR A 25 -11.90 -13.20 -6.38
N ILE A 26 -12.36 -12.32 -5.49
CA ILE A 26 -13.04 -12.72 -4.24
C ILE A 26 -14.34 -13.47 -4.53
N ILE A 27 -15.17 -12.94 -5.44
CA ILE A 27 -16.46 -13.54 -5.81
C ILE A 27 -16.27 -14.91 -6.47
N LEU A 28 -15.20 -15.09 -7.25
CA LEU A 28 -14.93 -16.33 -7.98
C LEU A 28 -14.28 -17.44 -7.10
N GLN A 29 -14.03 -17.19 -5.81
CA GLN A 29 -13.45 -18.17 -4.87
C GLN A 29 -12.24 -18.94 -5.43
N GLU A 30 -11.32 -18.27 -6.13
CA GLU A 30 -10.02 -18.88 -6.45
C GLU A 30 -9.17 -18.93 -5.17
N GLU A 31 -9.48 -19.89 -4.29
CA GLU A 31 -8.81 -20.12 -3.01
C GLU A 31 -7.29 -20.17 -3.18
N GLY A 32 -6.59 -19.26 -2.50
CA GLY A 32 -5.16 -19.39 -2.18
C GLY A 32 -4.16 -19.30 -3.35
N LYS A 33 -4.57 -18.89 -4.55
CA LYS A 33 -3.61 -18.63 -5.64
C LYS A 33 -3.13 -17.19 -5.59
N GLU A 34 -1.88 -17.02 -5.16
CA GLU A 34 -1.08 -15.83 -5.44
C GLU A 34 -1.01 -15.64 -6.96
N ILE A 35 -1.81 -14.71 -7.48
CA ILE A 35 -1.68 -14.27 -8.86
C ILE A 35 -0.60 -13.19 -8.85
N TYR A 36 0.32 -13.23 -9.80
CA TYR A 36 1.26 -12.14 -10.06
C TYR A 36 0.95 -11.65 -11.48
N ARG A 37 0.19 -10.56 -11.60
CA ARG A 37 -0.14 -9.96 -12.91
C ARG A 37 0.50 -8.63 -13.04
N CYS A 38 1.39 -8.44 -14.01
CA CYS A 38 1.96 -7.15 -14.39
C CYS A 38 1.05 -6.43 -15.39
N PHE A 39 0.54 -5.27 -15.00
CA PHE A 39 -0.22 -4.34 -15.85
C PHE A 39 0.69 -3.22 -16.33
N ILE A 40 0.70 -2.87 -17.62
CA ILE A 40 1.41 -1.68 -18.13
C ILE A 40 0.48 -0.46 -18.10
N LEU A 41 0.79 0.56 -17.31
CA LEU A 41 0.09 1.85 -17.32
C LEU A 41 0.84 2.88 -18.16
N SER A 42 0.12 3.62 -18.99
CA SER A 42 0.66 4.70 -19.81
C SER A 42 0.07 6.05 -19.45
N PHE A 43 0.61 6.69 -18.41
CA PHE A 43 0.32 8.10 -18.17
C PHE A 43 1.11 8.97 -19.13
N HIS A 44 0.47 10.04 -19.63
CA HIS A 44 1.09 11.11 -20.42
C HIS A 44 2.10 10.62 -21.49
N LYS A 45 1.64 9.81 -22.45
CA LYS A 45 2.35 9.43 -23.70
C LYS A 45 3.75 8.78 -23.60
N GLU A 46 4.39 8.68 -22.43
CA GLU A 46 5.79 8.19 -22.34
C GLU A 46 6.09 7.20 -21.20
N PHE A 47 5.16 6.92 -20.30
CA PHE A 47 5.42 5.99 -19.18
C PHE A 47 4.83 4.60 -19.45
N ASN A 48 5.50 3.53 -19.00
CA ASN A 48 5.01 2.14 -19.10
C ASN A 48 5.29 1.43 -17.76
N ILE A 49 4.37 1.51 -16.80
CA ILE A 49 4.60 0.93 -15.45
C ILE A 49 4.00 -0.46 -15.38
N GLY A 50 4.80 -1.49 -15.05
CA GLY A 50 4.36 -2.88 -14.81
C GLY A 50 3.95 -3.14 -13.35
N ILE A 51 2.66 -3.27 -13.03
CA ILE A 51 2.18 -3.52 -11.65
C ILE A 51 1.79 -4.98 -11.46
N GLY A 52 2.50 -5.73 -10.60
CA GLY A 52 2.18 -7.07 -10.10
C GLY A 52 1.13 -7.06 -8.98
N LEU A 53 -0.11 -7.51 -9.21
CA LEU A 53 -1.12 -7.62 -8.15
C LEU A 53 -1.08 -9.00 -7.48
N ALA A 54 -0.65 -9.10 -6.22
CA ALA A 54 -0.84 -10.28 -5.35
C ALA A 54 -2.12 -10.13 -4.52
N VAL A 55 -3.04 -11.10 -4.64
CA VAL A 55 -4.37 -11.06 -4.01
C VAL A 55 -4.40 -12.02 -2.83
N SER A 56 -4.81 -11.52 -1.67
CA SER A 56 -5.17 -12.34 -0.51
C SER A 56 -6.64 -12.11 -0.12
N CYS A 57 -7.23 -13.12 0.49
CA CYS A 57 -8.67 -13.40 0.58
C CYS A 57 -9.49 -12.45 1.50
N ILE A 58 -8.89 -11.43 2.11
CA ILE A 58 -9.50 -10.67 3.21
C ILE A 58 -10.34 -9.46 2.74
N SER A 59 -10.57 -9.30 1.45
CA SER A 59 -11.42 -8.24 0.88
C SER A 59 -11.01 -6.78 1.21
N ILE A 60 -9.72 -6.49 1.42
CA ILE A 60 -9.23 -5.11 1.60
C ILE A 60 -9.10 -4.41 0.25
N PRO A 61 -9.75 -3.24 0.05
CA PRO A 61 -9.53 -2.42 -1.13
C PRO A 61 -8.06 -2.00 -1.27
N PRO A 62 -7.47 -2.04 -2.48
CA PRO A 62 -6.17 -1.44 -2.73
C PRO A 62 -6.12 -0.01 -2.24
N LYS A 63 -4.97 0.41 -1.71
CA LYS A 63 -4.65 1.84 -1.59
C LYS A 63 -3.42 2.18 -2.38
N VAL A 64 -3.47 3.32 -3.05
CA VAL A 64 -2.43 3.79 -3.96
C VAL A 64 -1.95 5.15 -3.45
N LEU A 65 -0.63 5.27 -3.30
CA LEU A 65 0.03 6.55 -3.03
C LEU A 65 1.06 6.81 -4.13
N ILE A 66 0.99 8.01 -4.71
CA ILE A 66 2.02 8.50 -5.63
C ILE A 66 2.89 9.47 -4.87
N PHE A 67 4.16 9.10 -4.73
CA PHE A 67 5.12 9.82 -3.90
C PHE A 67 5.85 10.93 -4.68
N ASP A 68 5.85 10.84 -6.01
CA ASP A 68 6.45 11.75 -6.99
C ASP A 68 6.14 11.23 -8.41
N ASP A 69 6.79 11.78 -9.44
CA ASP A 69 6.76 11.25 -10.80
C ASP A 69 7.66 9.99 -10.98
N GLU A 70 8.22 9.44 -9.90
CA GLU A 70 9.19 8.35 -9.93
C GLU A 70 8.70 7.05 -9.27
N ASN A 71 7.82 7.09 -8.27
CA ASN A 71 7.46 5.93 -7.45
C ASN A 71 5.96 5.87 -7.14
N ILE A 72 5.37 4.70 -7.37
CA ILE A 72 3.99 4.37 -6.97
C ILE A 72 4.04 3.32 -5.87
N PHE A 73 3.28 3.56 -4.82
CA PHE A 73 3.13 2.66 -3.70
C PHE A 73 1.73 2.06 -3.70
N ILE A 74 1.63 0.74 -3.53
CA ILE A 74 0.36 0.03 -3.56
C ILE A 74 0.30 -0.97 -2.42
N GLY A 75 -0.69 -0.81 -1.53
CA GLY A 75 -0.93 -1.70 -0.40
C GLY A 75 -2.09 -2.68 -0.66
N PHE A 76 -1.89 -3.93 -0.25
CA PHE A 76 -2.88 -5.01 -0.26
C PHE A 76 -2.67 -5.91 0.94
N ASP A 77 -3.74 -6.33 1.60
CA ASP A 77 -3.70 -7.37 2.64
C ASP A 77 -2.48 -7.28 3.57
N SER A 78 -1.49 -8.16 3.46
CA SER A 78 -0.28 -8.13 4.30
C SER A 78 0.99 -7.66 3.57
N VAL A 79 0.85 -6.90 2.48
CA VAL A 79 1.98 -6.48 1.64
C VAL A 79 1.82 -5.07 1.08
N VAL A 80 2.94 -4.37 0.95
CA VAL A 80 3.01 -3.11 0.21
C VAL A 80 4.09 -3.22 -0.86
N PHE A 81 3.80 -2.73 -2.05
CA PHE A 81 4.71 -2.67 -3.19
C PHE A 81 5.15 -1.23 -3.43
N CYS A 82 6.43 -1.03 -3.72
CA CYS A 82 7.00 0.21 -4.25
C CYS A 82 7.45 -0.07 -5.68
N ILE A 83 6.93 0.70 -6.62
CA ILE A 83 7.16 0.52 -8.04
C ILE A 83 7.85 1.78 -8.56
N SER A 84 9.14 1.64 -8.87
CA SER A 84 9.88 2.69 -9.54
C SER A 84 9.45 2.78 -11.00
N ILE A 85 8.86 3.91 -11.36
CA ILE A 85 8.38 4.27 -12.70
C ILE A 85 9.55 4.36 -13.68
N GLN A 86 10.64 5.02 -13.30
CA GLN A 86 11.78 5.26 -14.18
C GLN A 86 12.56 3.98 -14.52
N ASN A 87 12.80 3.14 -13.51
CA ASN A 87 13.67 1.97 -13.64
C ASN A 87 12.91 0.64 -13.73
N LEU A 88 11.57 0.68 -13.63
CA LEU A 88 10.68 -0.49 -13.62
C LEU A 88 11.06 -1.54 -12.56
N LYS A 89 11.66 -1.08 -11.46
CA LYS A 89 12.04 -1.92 -10.33
C LYS A 89 10.89 -1.97 -9.33
N VAL A 90 10.63 -3.17 -8.80
CA VAL A 90 9.63 -3.38 -7.74
C VAL A 90 10.37 -3.79 -6.47
N ASN A 91 10.10 -3.08 -5.38
CA ASN A 91 10.43 -3.51 -4.03
C ASN A 91 9.14 -3.92 -3.31
N MET A 92 9.26 -4.87 -2.39
CA MET A 92 8.12 -5.41 -1.65
C MET A 92 8.42 -5.35 -0.14
N LEU A 93 7.42 -4.94 0.63
CA LEU A 93 7.46 -4.96 2.08
C LEU A 93 6.30 -5.80 2.62
N ASN A 94 6.62 -6.88 3.33
CA ASN A 94 5.62 -7.64 4.06
C ASN A 94 5.31 -6.94 5.39
N ILE A 95 4.04 -6.96 5.77
CA ILE A 95 3.55 -6.41 7.03
C ILE A 95 2.94 -7.55 7.86
N ASP A 96 2.91 -7.37 9.18
CA ASP A 96 2.55 -8.44 10.11
C ASP A 96 1.03 -8.57 10.34
N GLY A 97 0.21 -7.88 9.54
CA GLY A 97 -1.25 -7.89 9.68
C GLY A 97 -1.99 -7.32 8.46
N ILE A 98 -3.28 -7.08 8.64
CA ILE A 98 -4.19 -6.53 7.62
C ILE A 98 -3.84 -5.06 7.35
N PHE A 99 -3.58 -4.70 6.10
CA PHE A 99 -3.21 -3.37 5.65
C PHE A 99 -4.41 -2.43 5.76
N PHE A 100 -4.20 -1.27 6.37
CA PHE A 100 -5.23 -0.26 6.51
C PHE A 100 -4.97 0.96 5.66
N ASP A 101 -3.73 1.49 5.65
CA ASP A 101 -3.46 2.74 4.95
C ASP A 101 -1.99 2.98 4.62
N ILE A 102 -1.76 3.88 3.68
CA ILE A 102 -0.45 4.39 3.31
C ILE A 102 -0.48 5.91 3.16
N TYR A 103 0.42 6.59 3.85
CA TYR A 103 0.47 8.05 3.93
C TYR A 103 1.85 8.60 3.58
N LEU A 104 1.85 9.73 2.87
CA LEU A 104 3.02 10.57 2.71
C LEU A 104 3.12 11.53 3.90
N LEU A 105 4.21 11.44 4.65
CA LEU A 105 4.53 12.33 5.76
C LEU A 105 5.24 13.61 5.27
N GLU A 106 5.26 14.65 6.11
CA GLU A 106 5.83 15.96 5.76
C GLU A 106 7.34 15.92 5.49
N ASN A 107 8.06 15.01 6.14
CA ASN A 107 9.48 14.77 5.90
C ASN A 107 9.74 13.85 4.69
N GLN A 108 8.74 13.66 3.83
CA GLN A 108 8.80 12.78 2.66
C GLN A 108 9.08 11.31 3.04
N LYS A 109 8.71 10.88 4.24
CA LYS A 109 8.70 9.46 4.58
C LYS A 109 7.33 8.85 4.31
N ILE A 110 7.30 7.53 4.21
CA ILE A 110 6.09 6.78 3.93
C ILE A 110 5.67 6.07 5.21
N CYS A 111 4.47 6.40 5.69
CA CYS A 111 3.85 5.75 6.82
C CYS A 111 2.87 4.68 6.32
N ILE A 112 3.01 3.46 6.82
CA ILE A 112 2.15 2.32 6.51
C ILE A 112 1.42 1.95 7.80
N ILE A 113 0.09 1.96 7.77
CA ILE A 113 -0.77 1.55 8.89
C ILE A 113 -1.31 0.15 8.59
N HIS A 114 -1.21 -0.76 9.55
CA HIS A 114 -1.77 -2.10 9.47
C HIS A 114 -2.33 -2.53 10.83
N ALA A 115 -3.05 -3.65 10.88
CA ALA A 115 -3.81 -4.08 12.05
C ALA A 115 -3.01 -4.20 13.35
N LEU A 116 -1.69 -4.40 13.27
CA LEU A 116 -0.82 -4.61 14.44
C LEU A 116 0.19 -3.48 14.64
N GLY A 117 0.05 -2.33 13.95
CA GLY A 117 1.01 -1.26 14.10
C GLY A 117 1.08 -0.23 12.97
N ALA A 118 2.17 0.52 13.04
CA ALA A 118 2.58 1.46 12.01
C ALA A 118 4.07 1.30 11.70
N ILE A 119 4.43 1.43 10.42
CA ILE A 119 5.81 1.36 9.94
C ILE A 119 6.12 2.65 9.18
N ILE A 120 7.25 3.28 9.49
CA ILE A 120 7.80 4.42 8.75
C ILE A 120 8.97 3.92 7.92
N THR A 121 8.94 4.24 6.64
CA THR A 121 9.96 3.84 5.67
C THR A 121 10.42 5.00 4.81
N ASP A 122 11.62 4.87 4.25
CA ASP A 122 12.06 5.71 3.13
C ASP A 122 11.34 5.29 1.82
N LYS A 123 11.61 6.00 0.72
CA LYS A 123 11.04 5.68 -0.61
C LYS A 123 11.44 4.31 -1.16
N ASN A 124 12.46 3.67 -0.60
CA ASN A 124 12.95 2.35 -1.01
C ASN A 124 12.37 1.21 -0.14
N PHE A 125 11.49 1.51 0.82
CA PHE A 125 11.03 0.60 1.88
C PHE A 125 12.10 0.15 2.87
N THR A 126 13.15 0.94 3.07
CA THR A 126 14.03 0.77 4.23
C THR A 126 13.24 1.18 5.47
N ARG A 127 12.99 0.24 6.40
CA ARG A 127 12.33 0.53 7.68
C ARG A 127 13.22 1.45 8.52
N GLU A 128 12.70 2.62 8.86
CA GLU A 128 13.40 3.57 9.73
C GLU A 128 12.87 3.54 11.16
N ASN A 129 11.54 3.40 11.29
CA ASN A 129 10.90 3.34 12.59
C ASN A 129 9.62 2.51 12.50
N SER A 130 9.17 1.95 13.61
CA SER A 130 7.92 1.21 13.67
C SER A 130 7.43 1.11 15.10
N VAL A 131 6.11 0.98 15.24
CA VAL A 131 5.51 0.60 16.50
C VAL A 131 4.61 -0.59 16.27
N SER A 132 4.67 -1.54 17.21
CA SER A 132 3.82 -2.73 17.21
C SER A 132 2.87 -2.67 18.39
N THR A 133 1.70 -3.23 18.18
CA THR A 133 0.59 -3.27 19.12
C THR A 133 -0.23 -4.53 18.88
N ASP A 134 -1.23 -4.76 19.73
CA ASP A 134 -2.32 -5.69 19.41
C ASP A 134 -3.19 -5.11 18.28
N ILE A 135 -4.45 -5.52 18.16
CA ILE A 135 -5.35 -5.03 17.12
C ILE A 135 -5.63 -3.53 17.28
N ILE A 136 -5.42 -2.76 16.21
CA ILE A 136 -5.78 -1.34 16.14
C ILE A 136 -7.25 -1.17 15.77
N SER A 137 -7.96 -0.30 16.50
CA SER A 137 -9.33 0.11 16.21
C SER A 137 -9.44 1.47 15.52
N ASP A 138 -8.50 2.38 15.79
CA ASP A 138 -8.47 3.73 15.23
C ASP A 138 -7.04 4.27 15.11
N TRP A 139 -6.81 5.19 14.17
CA TRP A 139 -5.54 5.86 13.99
C TRP A 139 -5.71 7.31 13.50
N LYS A 140 -4.77 8.17 13.89
CA LYS A 140 -4.67 9.54 13.39
C LYS A 140 -3.23 10.00 13.24
N ILE A 141 -2.98 10.86 12.26
CA ILE A 141 -1.69 11.54 12.09
C ILE A 141 -1.84 12.96 12.62
N ASP A 142 -1.22 13.24 13.76
CA ASP A 142 -1.10 14.58 14.31
C ASP A 142 0.11 15.28 13.67
N LYS A 143 -0.18 16.12 12.68
CA LYS A 143 0.84 16.85 11.93
C LYS A 143 1.56 17.92 12.75
N ILE A 144 0.89 18.51 13.73
CA ILE A 144 1.44 19.60 14.55
C ILE A 144 2.52 19.04 15.48
N ASN A 145 2.21 17.94 16.15
CA ASN A 145 3.13 17.29 17.08
C ASN A 145 4.01 16.21 16.43
N LYS A 146 3.78 15.94 15.15
CA LYS A 146 4.46 14.93 14.33
C LYS A 146 4.40 13.52 14.94
N LEU A 147 3.19 13.13 15.32
CA LEU A 147 2.90 11.83 15.91
C LEU A 147 1.90 11.05 15.05
N ILE A 148 2.15 9.76 14.88
CA ILE A 148 1.14 8.79 14.49
C ILE A 148 0.57 8.24 15.80
N ILE A 149 -0.73 8.38 15.99
CA ILE A 149 -1.43 7.96 17.20
C ILE A 149 -2.34 6.80 16.82
N LEU A 150 -2.20 5.69 17.54
CA LEU A 150 -2.93 4.43 17.34
C LEU A 150 -3.71 4.11 18.62
N THR A 151 -4.92 3.58 18.47
CA THR A 151 -5.75 3.12 19.59
C THR A 151 -5.93 1.60 19.49
N GLU A 152 -5.58 0.88 20.55
CA GLU A 152 -5.83 -0.57 20.68
C GLU A 152 -7.35 -0.85 20.80
N LEU A 153 -7.84 -1.89 20.14
CA LEU A 153 -9.26 -2.26 20.08
C LEU A 153 -9.83 -2.72 21.42
N ASP A 154 -9.11 -3.60 22.11
CA ASP A 154 -9.64 -4.25 23.32
C ASP A 154 -9.34 -3.46 24.60
N SER A 155 -8.25 -2.70 24.62
CA SER A 155 -7.74 -2.03 25.82
C SER A 155 -7.94 -0.51 25.82
N ASP A 156 -8.36 0.08 24.68
CA ASP A 156 -8.38 1.52 24.40
C ASP A 156 -7.03 2.21 24.65
N LYS A 157 -5.93 1.44 24.73
CA LYS A 157 -4.60 1.98 24.98
C LYS A 157 -4.14 2.79 23.79
N ILE A 158 -3.65 4.00 24.09
CA ILE A 158 -3.12 4.92 23.10
C ILE A 158 -1.62 4.71 22.96
N ILE A 159 -1.18 4.52 21.73
CA ILE A 159 0.24 4.38 21.37
C ILE A 159 0.60 5.50 20.40
N SER A 160 1.74 6.14 20.63
CA SER A 160 2.24 7.21 19.77
C SER A 160 3.60 6.87 19.19
N LEU A 161 3.76 7.07 17.89
CA LEU A 161 5.02 6.94 17.16
C LEU A 161 5.42 8.32 16.62
N ASN A 162 6.60 8.80 17.02
CA ASN A 162 7.17 10.02 16.47
C ASN A 162 7.79 9.74 15.09
N TYR A 163 7.50 10.63 14.13
CA TYR A 163 8.01 10.51 12.77
C TYR A 163 9.02 11.59 12.35
N ASP A 164 9.48 12.46 13.26
CA ASP A 164 10.60 13.38 13.00
C ASP A 164 11.91 12.66 12.64
#